data_AF-A0A7W0T2B8-F1
#
_entry.id   AF-A0A7W0T2B8-F1
#
_cell.length_a   1.000
_cell.length_b   1.000
_cell.length_c   1.000
_cell.angle_alpha   90.00
_cell.angle_beta   90.00
_cell.angle_gamma   90.00
#
_symmetry.space_group_name_H-M   'P 1'
#
loop_
_entity.id
_entity.type
_entity.pdbx_description
1 polymer ?
#
loop_
_entity_poly.entity_id
_entity_poly.type
_entity_poly.pdbx_seq_one_letter_code
_entity_poly.pdbx_strand_id
1 'polypeptide(L)'
;MLLVLIGVTGSTSGRHGSGSTVCYRVDPMPPQLLVIEDDHDSLELLSMLLESAGFGIEGAQRSTIATDKLRRGAYDLVLADFLVDTIDPVASWSAIDGLVELARPCPVGLLTAWPITPEQRSDHGLAFVIAKPCSSETLLAQLSSALETHPLSPAHEQAIRAYFEHLERAAYDELVAACTPDVVYHLPSTDPRFAKTIRGREAFRAFAAATFETFREPRFEIHEIRPLPRGALVRYTGSWCDASGSRTSLAGAVLFVFDGLQITEIGVRVDAARVFALA
;
A
#
# COMPACT_ATOMS: atom_id res chain seq x y z
N MET A 1 -19.98 6.49 22.77
CA MET A 1 -18.95 5.48 23.16
C MET A 1 -17.84 5.50 22.10
N LEU A 2 -17.26 6.68 21.89
CA LEU A 2 -16.31 7.00 20.82
C LEU A 2 -15.54 8.26 21.25
N LEU A 3 -14.85 8.19 22.40
CA LEU A 3 -14.21 9.33 23.06
C LEU A 3 -13.25 8.81 24.14
N VAL A 4 -12.16 8.14 23.76
CA VAL A 4 -10.98 7.92 24.61
C VAL A 4 -9.77 7.74 23.69
N LEU A 5 -8.64 8.39 24.02
CA LEU A 5 -7.32 8.39 23.36
C LEU A 5 -7.06 9.51 22.34
N ILE A 6 -7.10 10.77 22.78
CA ILE A 6 -6.32 11.83 22.13
C ILE A 6 -5.46 12.51 23.19
N GLY A 7 -4.17 12.16 23.19
CA GLY A 7 -3.14 12.84 23.95
C GLY A 7 -2.47 13.93 23.10
N VAL A 8 -2.79 15.19 23.42
CA VAL A 8 -1.89 16.37 23.42
C VAL A 8 -1.42 16.92 22.05
N THR A 9 -2.06 17.99 21.58
CA THR A 9 -1.71 19.46 21.52
C THR A 9 -0.81 19.91 20.36
N GLY A 10 -1.27 20.93 19.62
CA GLY A 10 -0.67 21.38 18.35
C GLY A 10 0.32 22.55 18.44
N SER A 11 0.66 23.11 17.26
CA SER A 11 0.87 24.55 17.01
C SER A 11 1.13 24.83 15.52
N THR A 12 0.83 26.07 15.11
CA THR A 12 0.70 26.64 13.77
C THR A 12 1.93 27.38 13.26
N SER A 13 2.10 27.53 11.92
CA SER A 13 2.41 28.78 11.16
C SER A 13 3.14 28.48 9.83
N GLY A 14 2.65 28.92 8.65
CA GLY A 14 2.95 30.18 7.93
C GLY A 14 3.78 29.84 6.65
N ARG A 15 3.76 30.48 5.46
CA ARG A 15 3.13 31.65 4.85
C ARG A 15 3.28 31.51 3.31
N HIS A 16 2.48 32.24 2.53
CA HIS A 16 2.42 32.26 1.05
C HIS A 16 3.69 32.79 0.33
N GLY A 17 3.94 32.29 -0.89
CA GLY A 17 4.88 32.84 -1.88
C GLY A 17 4.41 32.57 -3.32
N SER A 18 4.42 33.64 -4.13
CA SER A 18 3.90 33.81 -5.50
C SER A 18 4.45 32.82 -6.54
N GLY A 19 3.55 32.24 -7.34
CA GLY A 19 3.85 31.20 -8.33
C GLY A 19 4.34 31.72 -9.68
N SER A 20 5.61 31.48 -9.96
CA SER A 20 6.11 31.25 -11.31
C SER A 20 5.85 29.78 -11.62
N THR A 21 5.07 29.46 -12.65
CA THR A 21 4.81 28.07 -13.07
C THR A 21 6.08 27.49 -13.66
N VAL A 22 6.93 26.94 -12.80
CA VAL A 22 7.98 26.02 -13.17
C VAL A 22 7.31 24.68 -13.46
N CYS A 23 7.33 24.28 -14.72
CA CYS A 23 6.93 22.94 -15.12
C CYS A 23 8.00 21.96 -14.59
N TYR A 24 7.87 21.53 -13.34
CA TYR A 24 8.63 20.40 -12.85
C TYR A 24 8.14 19.17 -13.62
N ARG A 25 8.97 18.63 -14.52
CA ARG A 25 8.89 17.20 -14.81
C ARG A 25 9.09 16.51 -13.47
N VAL A 26 8.03 15.97 -12.90
CA VAL A 26 8.15 15.07 -11.76
C VAL A 26 8.84 13.84 -12.33
N ASP A 27 10.15 13.71 -12.10
CA ASP A 27 10.83 12.45 -12.38
C ASP A 27 10.05 11.35 -11.65
N PRO A 28 9.77 10.21 -12.31
CA PRO A 28 9.01 9.14 -11.69
C PRO A 28 9.68 8.77 -10.36
N MET A 29 8.89 8.72 -9.29
CA MET A 29 9.46 8.43 -7.96
C MET A 29 10.18 7.07 -7.99
N PRO A 30 11.30 6.93 -7.28
CA PRO A 30 11.99 5.65 -7.21
C PRO A 30 11.06 4.57 -6.64
N PRO A 31 11.10 3.33 -7.14
CA PRO A 31 10.29 2.26 -6.57
C PRO A 31 10.58 2.07 -5.08
N GLN A 32 9.53 1.98 -4.27
CA GLN A 32 9.61 1.90 -2.81
C GLN A 32 9.62 0.44 -2.37
N LEU A 33 10.68 0.01 -1.68
CA LEU A 33 10.83 -1.34 -1.16
C LEU A 33 10.71 -1.35 0.36
N LEU A 34 10.00 -2.33 0.90
CA LEU A 34 10.05 -2.67 2.31
C LEU A 34 11.02 -3.85 2.50
N VAL A 35 12.11 -3.62 3.24
CA VAL A 35 13.14 -4.64 3.49
C VAL A 35 13.05 -5.14 4.92
N ILE A 36 12.99 -6.44 5.11
CA ILE A 36 12.74 -7.11 6.39
C ILE A 36 13.92 -8.01 6.74
N GLU A 37 14.76 -7.58 7.68
CA GLU A 37 16.03 -8.21 8.07
C GLU A 37 16.31 -7.90 9.55
N ASP A 38 16.56 -8.92 10.36
CA ASP A 38 16.67 -8.79 11.82
C ASP A 38 18.04 -8.28 12.28
N ASP A 39 19.08 -8.61 11.53
CA ASP A 39 20.42 -8.07 11.74
C ASP A 39 20.54 -6.63 11.24
N HIS A 40 20.91 -5.72 12.14
CA HIS A 40 20.95 -4.28 11.85
C HIS A 40 22.00 -3.94 10.78
N ASP A 41 23.19 -4.52 10.89
CA ASP A 41 24.31 -4.24 9.99
C ASP A 41 24.00 -4.78 8.58
N SER A 42 23.39 -5.97 8.51
CA SER A 42 22.92 -6.55 7.25
C SER A 42 21.82 -5.71 6.60
N LEU A 43 20.86 -5.22 7.38
CA LEU A 43 19.80 -4.33 6.89
C LEU A 43 20.37 -3.02 6.35
N GLU A 44 21.32 -2.40 7.06
CA GLU A 44 21.96 -1.16 6.64
C GLU A 44 22.73 -1.36 5.33
N LEU A 45 23.57 -2.40 5.25
CA LEU A 45 24.34 -2.70 4.05
C LEU A 45 23.45 -2.99 2.84
N LEU A 46 22.40 -3.78 3.04
CA LEU A 46 21.42 -4.09 2.00
C LEU A 46 20.67 -2.82 1.55
N SER A 47 20.29 -1.95 2.48
CA SER A 47 19.63 -0.67 2.17
C SER A 47 20.54 0.21 1.32
N MET A 48 21.80 0.41 1.71
CA MET A 48 22.78 1.19 0.96
C MET A 48 22.97 0.68 -0.47
N LEU A 49 23.06 -0.65 -0.64
CA LEU A 49 23.19 -1.28 -1.95
C LEU A 49 21.98 -0.95 -2.83
N LEU A 50 20.76 -1.15 -2.32
CA LEU A 50 19.53 -0.95 -3.08
C LEU A 50 19.24 0.53 -3.35
N GLU A 51 19.54 1.42 -2.41
CA GLU A 51 19.46 2.87 -2.61
C GLU A 51 20.41 3.33 -3.71
N SER A 52 21.64 2.81 -3.75
CA SER A 52 22.60 3.11 -4.83
C SER A 52 22.12 2.63 -6.20
N ALA A 53 21.24 1.63 -6.24
CA ALA A 53 20.59 1.12 -7.44
C ALA A 53 19.30 1.88 -7.82
N GLY A 54 18.91 2.91 -7.06
CA GLY A 54 17.77 3.78 -7.36
C GLY A 54 16.45 3.37 -6.73
N PHE A 55 16.45 2.50 -5.72
CA PHE A 55 15.26 2.17 -4.94
C PHE A 55 15.11 3.10 -3.72
N GLY A 56 13.88 3.41 -3.33
CA GLY A 56 13.62 4.00 -2.01
C GLY A 56 13.41 2.88 -1.00
N ILE A 57 14.18 2.85 0.08
CA ILE A 57 14.15 1.76 1.05
C ILE A 57 13.50 2.20 2.35
N GLU A 58 12.61 1.35 2.84
CA GLU A 58 12.17 1.40 4.23
C GLU A 58 12.49 0.06 4.90
N GLY A 59 13.26 0.08 5.99
CA GLY A 59 13.69 -1.13 6.71
C GLY A 59 12.78 -1.52 7.87
N ALA A 60 12.64 -2.82 8.15
CA ALA A 60 11.95 -3.36 9.31
C ALA A 60 12.73 -4.54 9.92
N GLN A 61 12.98 -4.51 11.23
CA GLN A 61 13.80 -5.55 11.87
C GLN A 61 13.04 -6.82 12.24
N ARG A 62 11.71 -6.83 12.11
CA ARG A 62 10.81 -7.93 12.50
C ARG A 62 9.53 -7.87 11.68
N SER A 63 8.83 -8.98 11.54
CA SER A 63 7.57 -9.01 10.76
C SER A 63 6.49 -8.11 11.35
N THR A 64 6.48 -7.93 12.67
CA THR A 64 5.53 -7.05 13.37
C THR A 64 5.69 -5.58 12.99
N ILE A 65 6.94 -5.10 12.88
CA ILE A 65 7.26 -3.75 12.41
C ILE A 65 6.87 -3.62 10.93
N ALA A 66 7.20 -4.62 10.12
CA ALA A 66 6.87 -4.65 8.70
C ALA A 66 5.35 -4.61 8.46
N THR A 67 4.59 -5.32 9.29
CA THR A 67 3.13 -5.34 9.27
C THR A 67 2.54 -3.96 9.53
N ASP A 68 3.05 -3.24 10.54
CA ASP A 68 2.57 -1.88 10.83
C ASP A 68 2.92 -0.89 9.72
N LYS A 69 4.07 -1.07 9.08
CA LYS A 69 4.50 -0.31 7.91
C LYS A 69 3.61 -0.58 6.70
N LEU A 70 3.34 -1.86 6.37
CA LEU A 70 2.43 -2.26 5.28
C LEU A 70 0.99 -1.77 5.44
N ARG A 71 0.54 -1.53 6.68
CA ARG A 71 -0.78 -0.94 6.94
C ARG A 71 -0.85 0.56 6.63
N ARG A 72 0.25 1.28 6.81
CA ARG A 72 0.31 2.74 6.72
C ARG A 72 0.89 3.22 5.39
N GLY A 73 1.81 2.45 4.84
CA GLY A 73 2.52 2.72 3.59
C GLY A 73 2.06 1.83 2.45
N ALA A 74 2.53 2.16 1.26
CA ALA A 74 2.40 1.34 0.08
C ALA A 74 3.75 1.21 -0.59
N TYR A 75 4.10 -0.02 -0.95
CA TYR A 75 5.38 -0.42 -1.49
C TYR A 75 5.18 -1.10 -2.84
N ASP A 76 6.22 -1.06 -3.66
CA ASP A 76 6.28 -1.70 -4.97
C ASP A 76 6.80 -3.13 -4.87
N LEU A 77 7.57 -3.44 -3.82
CA LEU A 77 8.04 -4.79 -3.51
C LEU A 77 8.35 -4.92 -2.00
N VAL A 78 8.08 -6.10 -1.44
CA VAL A 78 8.54 -6.50 -0.10
C VAL A 78 9.65 -7.54 -0.25
N LEU A 79 10.79 -7.30 0.38
CA LEU A 79 11.91 -8.23 0.44
C LEU A 79 12.12 -8.66 1.90
N ALA A 80 12.02 -9.95 2.19
CA ALA A 80 12.14 -10.46 3.56
C ALA A 80 13.19 -11.56 3.71
N ASP A 81 13.88 -11.61 4.84
CA ASP A 81 14.45 -12.87 5.31
C ASP A 81 13.32 -13.76 5.87
N PHE A 82 13.40 -15.05 5.57
CA PHE A 82 12.51 -16.09 6.07
C PHE A 82 12.61 -16.28 7.59
N LEU A 83 13.81 -16.07 8.17
CA LEU A 83 14.08 -16.35 9.58
C LEU A 83 14.04 -15.10 10.48
N VAL A 84 13.39 -14.02 10.04
CA VAL A 84 13.45 -12.70 10.71
C VAL A 84 12.93 -12.70 12.18
N ASP A 85 11.96 -13.55 12.51
CA ASP A 85 11.40 -13.58 13.88
C ASP A 85 11.81 -14.83 14.68
N THR A 86 12.12 -15.93 13.99
CA THR A 86 12.29 -17.25 14.60
C THR A 86 12.97 -18.22 13.64
N ILE A 87 13.63 -19.23 14.20
CA ILE A 87 14.18 -20.37 13.47
C ILE A 87 13.17 -21.52 13.29
N ASP A 88 11.99 -21.43 13.92
CA ASP A 88 10.91 -22.41 13.75
C ASP A 88 10.21 -22.22 12.39
N PRO A 89 10.35 -23.17 11.45
CA PRO A 89 9.81 -23.03 10.10
C PRO A 89 8.30 -22.81 10.07
N VAL A 90 7.55 -23.39 11.01
CA VAL A 90 6.08 -23.25 11.05
C VAL A 90 5.70 -21.81 11.37
N ALA A 91 6.36 -21.21 12.35
CA ALA A 91 6.14 -19.83 12.74
C ALA A 91 6.66 -18.85 11.68
N SER A 92 7.80 -19.14 11.03
CA SER A 92 8.33 -18.38 9.90
C SER A 92 7.33 -18.34 8.74
N TRP A 93 6.78 -19.48 8.33
CA TRP A 93 5.75 -19.52 7.28
C TRP A 93 4.50 -18.72 7.66
N SER A 94 4.03 -18.85 8.90
CA SER A 94 2.89 -18.05 9.37
C SER A 94 3.14 -16.54 9.29
N ALA A 95 4.37 -16.08 9.55
CA ALA A 95 4.72 -14.67 9.42
C ALA A 95 4.78 -14.23 7.94
N ILE A 96 5.39 -15.05 7.08
CA ILE A 96 5.46 -14.78 5.63
C ILE A 96 4.07 -14.74 5.01
N ASP A 97 3.18 -15.68 5.36
CA ASP A 97 1.80 -15.70 4.85
C ASP A 97 1.04 -14.42 5.23
N GLY A 98 1.20 -13.95 6.47
CA GLY A 98 0.62 -12.69 6.91
C GLY A 98 1.15 -11.47 6.15
N LEU A 99 2.45 -11.45 5.83
CA LEU A 99 3.06 -10.40 5.01
C LEU A 99 2.56 -10.45 3.57
N VAL A 100 2.51 -11.64 2.96
CA VAL A 100 2.00 -11.87 1.60
C VAL A 100 0.56 -11.40 1.49
N GLU A 101 -0.31 -11.78 2.43
CA GLU A 101 -1.71 -11.36 2.44
C GLU A 101 -1.84 -9.84 2.54
N LEU A 102 -1.11 -9.21 3.47
CA LEU A 102 -1.22 -7.77 3.73
C LEU A 102 -0.60 -6.90 2.61
N ALA A 103 0.43 -7.40 1.95
CA ALA A 103 1.12 -6.69 0.88
C ALA A 103 0.33 -6.65 -0.43
N ARG A 104 -0.65 -7.54 -0.64
CA ARG A 104 -1.35 -7.66 -1.94
C ARG A 104 -1.84 -6.32 -2.49
N PRO A 105 -1.67 -6.08 -3.81
CA PRO A 105 -1.02 -6.90 -4.84
C PRO A 105 0.51 -6.73 -4.95
N CYS A 106 1.16 -6.06 -4.00
CA CYS A 106 2.61 -5.91 -3.98
C CYS A 106 3.31 -7.28 -3.94
N PRO A 107 4.29 -7.55 -4.84
CA PRO A 107 5.06 -8.78 -4.81
C PRO A 107 5.89 -8.88 -3.52
N VAL A 108 5.87 -10.06 -2.91
CA VAL A 108 6.73 -10.41 -1.77
C VAL A 108 7.76 -11.43 -2.23
N GLY A 109 9.04 -11.15 -2.03
CA GLY A 109 10.14 -12.08 -2.31
C GLY A 109 11.00 -12.34 -1.09
N LEU A 110 11.70 -13.47 -1.09
CA LEU A 110 12.61 -13.84 -0.01
C LEU A 110 14.07 -13.69 -0.42
N LEU A 111 14.91 -13.22 0.51
CA LEU A 111 16.36 -13.30 0.47
C LEU A 111 16.80 -14.02 1.75
N THR A 112 17.15 -15.31 1.67
CA THR A 112 17.33 -16.14 2.87
C THR A 112 18.39 -17.22 2.71
N ALA A 113 19.00 -17.64 3.81
CA ALA A 113 19.86 -18.82 3.86
C ALA A 113 19.06 -20.14 4.01
N TRP A 114 17.76 -20.05 4.34
CA TRP A 114 16.91 -21.23 4.50
C TRP A 114 16.52 -21.84 3.14
N PRO A 115 16.59 -23.16 2.95
CA PRO A 115 16.18 -23.78 1.71
C PRO A 115 14.66 -23.69 1.52
N ILE A 116 14.23 -23.02 0.46
CA ILE A 116 12.82 -22.94 0.02
C ILE A 116 12.70 -23.61 -1.34
N THR A 117 11.79 -24.56 -1.44
CA THR A 117 11.51 -25.28 -2.69
C THR A 117 10.66 -24.43 -3.65
N PRO A 118 10.69 -24.70 -4.96
CA PRO A 118 9.78 -24.06 -5.92
C PRO A 118 8.31 -24.26 -5.56
N GLU A 119 7.95 -25.45 -5.04
CA GLU A 119 6.60 -25.77 -4.59
C GLU A 119 6.18 -24.85 -3.43
N GLN A 120 7.02 -24.72 -2.40
CA GLN A 120 6.77 -23.79 -1.28
C GLN A 120 6.67 -22.34 -1.75
N ARG A 121 7.55 -21.90 -2.67
CA ARG A 121 7.44 -20.55 -3.25
C ARG A 121 6.07 -20.31 -3.87
N SER A 122 5.59 -21.27 -4.67
CA SER A 122 4.29 -21.17 -5.34
C SER A 122 3.12 -21.24 -4.35
N ASP A 123 3.15 -22.18 -3.40
CA ASP A 123 2.08 -22.41 -2.43
C ASP A 123 1.86 -21.20 -1.51
N HIS A 124 2.95 -20.52 -1.13
CA HIS A 124 2.92 -19.33 -0.29
C HIS A 124 2.81 -18.02 -1.09
N GLY A 125 2.62 -18.07 -2.41
CA GLY A 125 2.38 -16.89 -3.24
C GLY A 125 3.57 -15.94 -3.36
N LEU A 126 4.80 -16.44 -3.19
CA LEU A 126 6.02 -15.65 -3.25
C LEU A 126 6.42 -15.34 -4.71
N ALA A 127 6.73 -14.07 -4.96
CA ALA A 127 7.17 -13.58 -6.25
C ALA A 127 8.51 -14.18 -6.67
N PHE A 128 9.46 -14.35 -5.74
CA PHE A 128 10.76 -14.98 -5.96
C PHE A 128 11.42 -15.40 -4.64
N VAL A 129 12.46 -16.22 -4.72
CA VAL A 129 13.33 -16.58 -3.60
C VAL A 129 14.78 -16.52 -4.08
N ILE A 130 15.64 -15.88 -3.29
CA ILE A 130 17.07 -15.76 -3.52
C ILE A 130 17.80 -16.37 -2.33
N ALA A 131 18.69 -17.34 -2.60
CA ALA A 131 19.50 -17.96 -1.56
C ALA A 131 20.67 -17.03 -1.17
N LYS A 132 20.91 -16.87 0.14
CA LYS A 132 22.14 -16.26 0.67
C LYS A 132 23.27 -17.30 0.70
N PRO A 133 24.52 -16.95 0.34
CA PRO A 133 24.95 -15.68 -0.22
C PRO A 133 24.57 -15.54 -1.70
N CYS A 134 24.24 -14.33 -2.14
CA CYS A 134 24.01 -13.99 -3.55
C CYS A 134 24.87 -12.80 -3.97
N SER A 135 25.07 -12.63 -5.29
CA SER A 135 25.69 -11.42 -5.82
C SER A 135 24.70 -10.27 -5.88
N SER A 136 25.19 -9.03 -5.87
CA SER A 136 24.35 -7.84 -6.04
C SER A 136 23.65 -7.84 -7.41
N GLU A 137 24.31 -8.30 -8.47
CA GLU A 137 23.72 -8.40 -9.81
C GLU A 137 22.53 -9.36 -9.83
N THR A 138 22.65 -10.49 -9.14
CA THR A 138 21.58 -11.49 -9.03
C THR A 138 20.38 -10.91 -8.29
N LEU A 139 20.61 -10.22 -7.17
CA LEU A 139 19.58 -9.55 -6.41
C LEU A 139 18.86 -8.49 -7.25
N LEU A 140 19.61 -7.56 -7.84
CA LEU A 140 19.06 -6.47 -8.63
C LEU A 140 18.28 -6.96 -9.86
N ALA A 141 18.74 -8.01 -10.51
CA ALA A 141 18.03 -8.61 -11.65
C ALA A 141 16.68 -9.22 -11.24
N GLN A 142 16.63 -9.91 -10.09
CA GLN A 142 15.39 -10.48 -9.58
C GLN A 142 14.41 -9.40 -9.11
N LEU A 143 14.89 -8.38 -8.41
CA LEU A 143 14.06 -7.23 -8.00
C LEU A 143 13.50 -6.52 -9.23
N SER A 144 14.33 -6.26 -10.24
CA SER A 144 13.88 -5.63 -11.49
C SER A 144 12.82 -6.48 -12.19
N SER A 145 13.04 -7.80 -12.32
CA SER A 145 12.07 -8.71 -12.94
C SER A 145 10.75 -8.79 -12.15
N ALA A 146 10.78 -8.73 -10.81
CA ALA A 146 9.58 -8.72 -9.99
C ALA A 146 8.81 -7.39 -10.08
N LEU A 147 9.52 -6.30 -10.35
CA LEU A 147 8.97 -4.96 -10.58
C LEU A 147 8.61 -4.72 -12.06
N GLU A 148 9.00 -5.60 -12.97
CA GLU A 148 8.62 -5.51 -14.38
C GLU A 148 7.11 -5.64 -14.50
N THR A 149 6.48 -4.51 -14.80
CA THR A 149 5.04 -4.42 -14.94
C THR A 149 4.65 -4.32 -16.40
N HIS A 150 3.56 -4.96 -16.76
CA HIS A 150 2.88 -4.63 -18.00
C HIS A 150 2.26 -3.24 -17.86
N PRO A 151 2.25 -2.41 -18.94
CA PRO A 151 1.55 -1.15 -18.93
C PRO A 151 0.10 -1.38 -18.49
N LEU A 152 -0.37 -0.59 -17.52
CA LEU A 152 -1.76 -0.63 -17.11
C LEU A 152 -2.64 -0.38 -18.34
N SER A 153 -3.63 -1.23 -18.59
CA SER A 153 -4.49 -1.05 -19.76
C SER A 153 -5.27 0.27 -19.64
N PRO A 154 -5.56 0.98 -20.74
CA PRO A 154 -6.39 2.20 -20.68
C PRO A 154 -7.74 1.99 -19.99
N ALA A 155 -8.30 0.78 -20.08
CA ALA A 155 -9.55 0.42 -19.42
C ALA A 155 -9.39 0.31 -17.89
N HIS A 156 -8.28 -0.26 -17.40
CA HIS A 156 -7.97 -0.27 -15.97
C HIS A 156 -7.69 1.12 -15.44
N GLU A 157 -6.94 1.95 -16.17
CA GLU A 157 -6.71 3.34 -15.79
C GLU A 157 -8.03 4.12 -15.71
N GLN A 158 -8.93 3.92 -16.68
CA GLN A 158 -10.26 4.51 -16.67
C GLN A 158 -11.09 4.03 -15.47
N ALA A 159 -11.03 2.74 -15.12
CA ALA A 159 -11.72 2.20 -13.95
C ALA A 159 -11.21 2.81 -12.62
N ILE A 160 -9.90 3.03 -12.50
CA ILE A 160 -9.28 3.71 -11.34
C ILE A 160 -9.78 5.15 -11.25
N ARG A 161 -9.76 5.89 -12.36
CA ARG A 161 -10.22 7.29 -12.38
C ARG A 161 -11.72 7.38 -12.07
N ALA A 162 -12.52 6.48 -12.63
CA ALA A 162 -13.94 6.38 -12.35
C ALA A 162 -14.22 6.07 -10.88
N TYR A 163 -13.43 5.19 -10.23
CA TYR A 163 -13.55 4.92 -8.79
C TYR A 163 -13.50 6.20 -7.96
N PHE A 164 -12.50 7.07 -8.18
CA PHE A 164 -12.39 8.33 -7.45
C PHE A 164 -13.52 9.30 -7.83
N GLU A 165 -13.88 9.41 -9.11
CA GLU A 165 -15.00 10.26 -9.55
C GLU A 165 -16.33 9.84 -8.88
N HIS A 166 -16.60 8.54 -8.80
CA HIS A 166 -17.80 8.02 -8.15
C HIS A 166 -17.85 8.36 -6.66
N LEU A 167 -16.70 8.32 -5.96
CA LEU A 167 -16.61 8.79 -4.57
C LEU A 167 -16.90 10.29 -4.46
N GLU A 168 -16.37 11.12 -5.35
CA GLU A 168 -16.63 12.58 -5.33
C GLU A 168 -18.10 12.93 -5.57
N ARG A 169 -18.78 12.14 -6.39
CA ARG A 169 -20.17 12.39 -6.82
C ARG A 169 -21.20 11.66 -5.95
N ALA A 170 -20.77 10.93 -4.93
CA ALA A 170 -21.63 10.04 -4.14
C ALA A 170 -22.41 9.02 -5.01
N ALA A 171 -21.80 8.55 -6.10
CA ALA A 171 -22.36 7.62 -7.08
C ALA A 171 -22.03 6.17 -6.68
N TYR A 172 -22.55 5.72 -5.53
CA TYR A 172 -22.14 4.47 -4.91
C TYR A 172 -22.62 3.21 -5.65
N ASP A 173 -23.71 3.30 -6.41
CA ASP A 173 -24.20 2.19 -7.23
C ASP A 173 -23.26 1.91 -8.41
N GLU A 174 -22.79 2.97 -9.06
CA GLU A 174 -21.78 2.90 -10.13
C GLU A 174 -20.42 2.45 -9.59
N LEU A 175 -20.03 2.95 -8.41
CA LEU A 175 -18.81 2.53 -7.72
C LEU A 175 -18.73 1.00 -7.57
N VAL A 176 -19.81 0.38 -7.07
CA VAL A 176 -19.81 -1.07 -6.84
C VAL A 176 -20.10 -1.89 -8.10
N ALA A 177 -20.73 -1.29 -9.12
CA ALA A 177 -20.91 -1.93 -10.43
C ALA A 177 -19.56 -2.20 -11.14
N ALA A 178 -18.54 -1.36 -10.88
CA ALA A 178 -17.18 -1.54 -11.38
C ALA A 178 -16.37 -2.63 -10.64
N CYS A 179 -16.84 -3.11 -9.49
CA CYS A 179 -16.17 -4.14 -8.69
C CYS A 179 -16.67 -5.54 -9.05
N THR A 180 -16.08 -6.66 -8.60
CA THR A 180 -16.70 -7.99 -8.68
C THR A 180 -17.74 -8.19 -7.56
N PRO A 181 -18.69 -9.16 -7.64
CA PRO A 181 -19.70 -9.37 -6.60
C PRO A 181 -19.11 -9.61 -5.20
N ASP A 182 -17.94 -10.24 -5.15
CA ASP A 182 -17.19 -10.68 -3.98
C ASP A 182 -16.04 -9.72 -3.59
N VAL A 183 -16.04 -8.49 -4.13
CA VAL A 183 -14.98 -7.50 -3.91
C VAL A 183 -14.58 -7.38 -2.44
N VAL A 184 -13.26 -7.30 -2.21
CA VAL A 184 -12.68 -7.18 -0.87
C VAL A 184 -12.11 -5.78 -0.69
N TYR A 185 -12.59 -5.06 0.32
CA TYR A 185 -12.14 -3.72 0.64
C TYR A 185 -11.39 -3.72 1.98
N HIS A 186 -10.10 -3.41 1.93
CA HIS A 186 -9.21 -3.38 3.08
C HIS A 186 -8.98 -1.94 3.55
N LEU A 187 -9.38 -1.68 4.79
CA LEU A 187 -9.20 -0.37 5.44
C LEU A 187 -7.92 -0.33 6.29
N PRO A 188 -7.27 0.84 6.38
CA PRO A 188 -6.22 1.05 7.36
C PRO A 188 -6.81 1.03 8.76
N SER A 189 -6.14 0.34 9.68
CA SER A 189 -6.51 0.25 11.10
C SER A 189 -5.31 0.60 11.98
N THR A 190 -5.57 1.33 13.07
CA THR A 190 -4.60 1.57 14.14
C THR A 190 -4.58 0.43 15.18
N ASP A 191 -5.56 -0.48 15.18
CA ASP A 191 -5.59 -1.66 16.04
C ASP A 191 -5.49 -2.95 15.18
N PRO A 192 -4.43 -3.76 15.36
CA PRO A 192 -4.19 -5.00 14.61
C PRO A 192 -5.33 -6.03 14.71
N ARG A 193 -6.13 -5.99 15.78
CA ARG A 193 -7.23 -6.94 16.02
C ARG A 193 -8.49 -6.61 15.23
N PHE A 194 -8.56 -5.39 14.67
CA PHE A 194 -9.76 -4.84 14.03
C PHE A 194 -9.48 -4.30 12.62
N ALA A 195 -8.42 -4.76 11.94
CA ALA A 195 -8.24 -4.48 10.51
C ALA A 195 -9.57 -4.80 9.78
N LYS A 196 -10.27 -3.75 9.35
CA LYS A 196 -11.65 -3.89 8.89
C LYS A 196 -11.61 -4.26 7.42
N THR A 197 -11.86 -5.53 7.15
CA THR A 197 -12.11 -6.02 5.80
C THR A 197 -13.61 -6.04 5.55
N ILE A 198 -14.04 -5.44 4.45
CA ILE A 198 -15.42 -5.49 3.99
C ILE A 198 -15.46 -6.38 2.76
N ARG A 199 -16.41 -7.31 2.71
CA ARG A 199 -16.53 -8.29 1.63
C ARG A 199 -17.89 -8.18 0.96
N GLY A 200 -17.87 -8.15 -0.36
CA GLY A 200 -19.04 -8.10 -1.22
C GLY A 200 -19.52 -6.68 -1.52
N ARG A 201 -20.10 -6.51 -2.71
CA ARG A 201 -20.54 -5.20 -3.23
C ARG A 201 -21.54 -4.49 -2.33
N GLU A 202 -22.53 -5.20 -1.78
CA GLU A 202 -23.56 -4.59 -0.94
C GLU A 202 -22.96 -3.99 0.35
N ALA A 203 -22.10 -4.76 1.01
CA ALA A 203 -21.42 -4.31 2.21
C ALA A 203 -20.46 -3.15 1.91
N PHE A 204 -19.75 -3.21 0.78
CA PHE A 204 -18.88 -2.14 0.34
C PHE A 204 -19.66 -0.85 0.02
N ARG A 205 -20.78 -0.95 -0.70
CA ARG A 205 -21.69 0.17 -0.99
C ARG A 205 -22.18 0.84 0.28
N ALA A 206 -22.71 0.04 1.22
CA ALA A 206 -23.23 0.54 2.48
C ALA A 206 -22.15 1.26 3.30
N PHE A 207 -20.94 0.69 3.32
CA PHE A 207 -19.80 1.33 3.97
C PHE A 207 -19.39 2.64 3.29
N ALA A 208 -19.29 2.66 1.95
CA ALA A 208 -18.93 3.83 1.18
C ALA A 208 -19.93 4.96 1.44
N ALA A 209 -21.24 4.67 1.37
CA ALA A 209 -22.28 5.64 1.68
C ALA A 209 -22.12 6.22 3.10
N ALA A 210 -22.06 5.35 4.12
CA ALA A 210 -21.95 5.79 5.51
C ALA A 210 -20.66 6.58 5.81
N THR A 211 -19.57 6.29 5.10
CA THR A 211 -18.26 6.92 5.33
C THR A 211 -18.18 8.25 4.59
N PHE A 212 -18.46 8.26 3.29
CA PHE A 212 -18.29 9.44 2.45
C PHE A 212 -19.41 10.47 2.60
N GLU A 213 -20.56 10.11 3.17
CA GLU A 213 -21.57 11.09 3.62
C GLU A 213 -21.04 12.07 4.67
N THR A 214 -20.05 11.66 5.47
CA THR A 214 -19.42 12.55 6.49
C THR A 214 -18.40 13.52 5.89
N PHE A 215 -17.88 13.23 4.69
CA PHE A 215 -16.91 14.07 4.01
C PHE A 215 -17.63 15.04 3.08
N ARG A 216 -17.73 16.31 3.47
CA ARG A 216 -18.39 17.33 2.64
C ARG A 216 -17.50 17.74 1.47
N GLU A 217 -18.06 17.75 0.26
CA GLU A 217 -17.37 18.15 -0.98
C GLU A 217 -16.02 17.45 -1.19
N PRO A 218 -16.00 16.09 -1.16
CA PRO A 218 -14.75 15.35 -1.28
C PRO A 218 -14.13 15.55 -2.66
N ARG A 219 -12.80 15.67 -2.69
CA ARG A 219 -11.96 15.79 -3.89
C ARG A 219 -10.77 14.86 -3.77
N PHE A 220 -10.43 14.18 -4.85
CA PHE A 220 -9.29 13.28 -4.93
C PHE A 220 -8.41 13.67 -6.12
N GLU A 221 -7.19 14.09 -5.81
CA GLU A 221 -6.18 14.40 -6.82
C GLU A 221 -5.22 13.21 -6.93
N ILE A 222 -5.16 12.59 -8.11
CA ILE A 222 -4.25 11.46 -8.39
C ILE A 222 -2.90 12.03 -8.82
N HIS A 223 -1.84 11.68 -8.08
CA HIS A 223 -0.46 12.10 -8.37
C HIS A 223 0.28 11.08 -9.22
N GLU A 224 0.00 9.81 -8.99
CA GLU A 224 0.70 8.70 -9.65
C GLU A 224 -0.23 7.49 -9.75
N ILE A 225 -0.22 6.84 -10.92
CA ILE A 225 -0.76 5.50 -11.12
C ILE A 225 0.41 4.63 -11.55
N ARG A 226 0.80 3.71 -10.68
CA ARG A 226 1.89 2.78 -10.89
C ARG A 226 1.32 1.38 -11.15
N PRO A 227 1.54 0.80 -12.34
CA PRO A 227 1.15 -0.57 -12.59
C PRO A 227 1.87 -1.51 -11.61
N LEU A 228 1.19 -2.57 -11.17
CA LEU A 228 1.75 -3.67 -10.39
C LEU A 228 1.47 -4.99 -11.12
N PRO A 229 2.23 -6.08 -10.88
CA PRO A 229 2.04 -7.34 -11.59
C PRO A 229 0.60 -7.90 -11.55
N ARG A 230 -0.15 -7.63 -10.47
CA ARG A 230 -1.54 -8.06 -10.30
C ARG A 230 -2.52 -6.90 -10.12
N GLY A 231 -2.16 -5.68 -10.54
CA GLY A 231 -2.97 -4.53 -10.19
C GLY A 231 -2.35 -3.17 -10.47
N ALA A 232 -2.67 -2.21 -9.61
CA ALA A 232 -2.05 -0.88 -9.61
C ALA A 232 -1.94 -0.31 -8.20
N LEU A 233 -0.88 0.44 -7.96
CA LEU A 233 -0.73 1.35 -6.82
C LEU A 233 -1.05 2.77 -7.29
N VAL A 234 -1.96 3.44 -6.59
CA VAL A 234 -2.34 4.82 -6.88
C VAL A 234 -2.01 5.68 -5.67
N ARG A 235 -1.22 6.74 -5.89
CA ARG A 235 -0.95 7.76 -4.86
C ARG A 235 -1.82 8.98 -5.13
N TYR A 236 -2.48 9.47 -4.09
CA TYR A 236 -3.47 10.54 -4.21
C TYR A 236 -3.46 11.48 -3.00
N THR A 237 -4.00 12.68 -3.17
CA THR A 237 -4.42 13.54 -2.06
C THR A 237 -5.94 13.60 -2.03
N GLY A 238 -6.53 13.17 -0.92
CA GLY A 238 -7.94 13.37 -0.62
C GLY A 238 -8.14 14.68 0.14
N SER A 239 -9.18 15.45 -0.17
CA SER A 239 -9.55 16.65 0.59
C SER A 239 -11.06 16.83 0.71
N TRP A 240 -11.50 17.36 1.83
CA TRP A 240 -12.90 17.59 2.14
C TRP A 240 -13.05 18.83 3.03
N CYS A 241 -14.25 19.38 3.09
CA CYS A 241 -14.61 20.45 4.02
C CYS A 241 -15.00 19.83 5.36
N ASP A 242 -14.39 20.32 6.45
CA ASP A 242 -14.80 19.94 7.80
C ASP A 242 -16.11 20.64 8.21
N ALA A 243 -16.59 20.38 9.43
CA ALA A 243 -17.81 21.00 9.96
C ALA A 243 -17.74 22.54 10.05
N SER A 244 -16.54 23.13 10.10
CA SER A 244 -16.32 24.58 10.10
C SER A 244 -16.30 25.19 8.68
N GLY A 245 -16.31 24.36 7.64
CA GLY A 245 -16.17 24.78 6.24
C GLY A 245 -14.73 24.98 5.80
N SER A 246 -13.74 24.68 6.65
CA SER A 246 -12.33 24.70 6.28
C SER A 246 -11.98 23.45 5.47
N ARG A 247 -11.17 23.60 4.41
CA ARG A 247 -10.72 22.47 3.61
C ARG A 247 -9.50 21.81 4.25
N THR A 248 -9.65 20.53 4.53
CA THR A 248 -8.62 19.67 5.08
C THR A 248 -8.18 18.66 4.01
N SER A 249 -6.91 18.26 4.03
CA SER A 249 -6.37 17.28 3.08
C SER A 249 -5.50 16.22 3.74
N LEU A 250 -5.41 15.08 3.08
CA LEU A 250 -4.62 13.93 3.50
C LEU A 250 -4.04 13.24 2.26
N ALA A 251 -2.73 12.99 2.28
CA ALA A 251 -2.08 12.13 1.31
C ALA A 251 -2.34 10.65 1.64
N GLY A 252 -2.59 9.86 0.61
CA GLY A 252 -2.87 8.44 0.73
C GLY A 252 -2.41 7.65 -0.47
N ALA A 253 -2.49 6.33 -0.31
CA ALA A 253 -2.34 5.38 -1.39
C ALA A 253 -3.51 4.40 -1.40
N VAL A 254 -3.85 3.90 -2.57
CA VAL A 254 -4.81 2.82 -2.74
C VAL A 254 -4.25 1.80 -3.72
N LEU A 255 -4.39 0.53 -3.36
CA LEU A 255 -4.02 -0.61 -4.17
C LEU A 255 -5.28 -1.17 -4.82
N PHE A 256 -5.22 -1.45 -6.12
CA PHE A 256 -6.30 -2.09 -6.87
C PHE A 256 -5.84 -3.43 -7.41
N VAL A 257 -6.69 -4.45 -7.30
CA VAL A 257 -6.55 -5.74 -7.97
C VAL A 257 -7.70 -5.89 -8.97
N PHE A 258 -7.41 -6.42 -10.15
CA PHE A 258 -8.40 -6.59 -11.21
C PHE A 258 -8.57 -8.05 -11.62
N ASP A 259 -9.80 -8.42 -11.97
CA ASP A 259 -10.12 -9.59 -12.78
C ASP A 259 -10.90 -9.14 -14.03
N GLY A 260 -10.32 -9.38 -15.20
CA GLY A 260 -10.77 -8.74 -16.43
C GLY A 260 -10.78 -7.21 -16.29
N LEU A 261 -11.95 -6.58 -16.42
CA LEU A 261 -12.15 -5.14 -16.24
C LEU A 261 -12.71 -4.76 -14.86
N GLN A 262 -13.04 -5.72 -14.02
CA GLN A 262 -13.66 -5.48 -12.72
C GLN A 262 -12.62 -5.43 -11.60
N ILE A 263 -12.87 -4.59 -10.61
CA ILE A 263 -12.04 -4.47 -9.41
C ILE A 263 -12.41 -5.60 -8.43
N THR A 264 -11.45 -6.44 -8.08
CA THR A 264 -11.65 -7.55 -7.11
C THR A 264 -11.21 -7.20 -5.70
N GLU A 265 -10.16 -6.39 -5.55
CA GLU A 265 -9.68 -5.96 -4.25
C GLU A 265 -9.28 -4.49 -4.27
N ILE A 266 -9.56 -3.79 -3.17
CA ILE A 266 -9.19 -2.39 -2.95
C ILE A 266 -8.51 -2.29 -1.58
N GLY A 267 -7.25 -1.90 -1.56
CA GLY A 267 -6.47 -1.72 -0.34
C GLY A 267 -6.14 -0.27 -0.07
N VAL A 268 -6.82 0.37 0.87
CA VAL A 268 -6.50 1.75 1.25
C VAL A 268 -5.34 1.77 2.24
N ARG A 269 -4.37 2.65 2.00
CA ARG A 269 -3.19 2.90 2.83
C ARG A 269 -3.13 4.39 3.13
N VAL A 270 -3.57 4.74 4.32
CA VAL A 270 -3.47 6.10 4.87
C VAL A 270 -3.05 6.02 6.33
N ASP A 271 -2.42 7.08 6.83
CA ASP A 271 -2.19 7.22 8.26
C ASP A 271 -3.52 7.44 8.98
N ALA A 272 -4.12 6.36 9.47
CA ALA A 272 -5.42 6.35 10.12
C ALA A 272 -5.49 7.31 11.33
N ALA A 273 -4.37 7.56 12.02
CA ALA A 273 -4.31 8.52 13.12
C ALA A 273 -4.59 9.96 12.65
N ARG A 274 -4.24 10.30 11.41
CA ARG A 274 -4.55 11.60 10.80
C ARG A 274 -5.98 11.66 10.27
N VAL A 275 -6.52 10.56 9.75
CA VAL A 275 -7.90 10.52 9.19
C VAL A 275 -8.94 10.76 10.28
N PHE A 276 -8.85 10.04 11.40
CA PHE A 276 -9.83 10.11 12.49
C PHE A 276 -9.66 11.33 13.41
N ALA A 277 -8.52 12.03 13.36
CA ALA A 277 -8.34 13.30 14.05
C ALA A 277 -9.03 14.47 13.34
N LEU A 278 -9.50 14.27 12.10
CA LEU A 278 -10.02 15.30 11.20
C LEU A 278 -11.51 15.11 10.85
N ALA A 279 -12.15 14.05 11.37
CA ALA A 279 -13.57 13.72 11.22
C ALA A 279 -14.29 13.91 12.56
#